data_AF-A0A6J6CLD0-F1
#
_entry.id   AF-A0A6J6CLD0-F1
#
_cell.length_a   1.000
_cell.length_b   1.000
_cell.length_c   1.000
_cell.angle_alpha   90.00
_cell.angle_beta   90.00
_cell.angle_gamma   90.00
#
_symmetry.space_group_name_H-M   'P 1'
#
loop_
_entity.id
_entity.type
_entity.pdbx_description
1 polymer ?
#
loop_
_entity_poly.entity_id
_entity_poly.type
_entity_poly.pdbx_seq_one_letter_code
_entity_poly.pdbx_strand_id
1 'polypeptide(L)'
;MAARLGIKPGDLILESGLGSDADDALRKEIFAAAGSEPVGDGAQEVVDVVLLWWREDDGDLIDAMVDSLTFLDAHGVVWLFTPKVGRAGHVEPSDIQESAQTAGLAQTSTFAACADWSATKLTAPKGGRR
;
A
#
# COMPACT_ATOMS: atom_id res chain seq x y z
N MET A 1 11.16 3.75 -10.04
CA MET A 1 10.54 3.46 -8.74
C MET A 1 10.12 2.01 -8.55
N ALA A 2 9.52 1.35 -9.55
CA ALA A 2 8.92 0.01 -9.40
C ALA A 2 9.88 -1.06 -8.83
N ALA A 3 11.16 -1.03 -9.22
CA ALA A 3 12.17 -1.93 -8.68
C ALA A 3 12.39 -1.79 -7.15
N ARG A 4 12.18 -0.59 -6.58
CA ARG A 4 12.25 -0.37 -5.13
C ARG A 4 11.02 -0.90 -4.40
N LEU A 5 9.88 -0.94 -5.08
CA LEU A 5 8.65 -1.54 -4.58
C LEU A 5 8.69 -3.07 -4.64
N GLY A 6 9.65 -3.64 -5.37
CA GLY A 6 9.83 -5.08 -5.50
C GLY A 6 8.80 -5.75 -6.40
N ILE A 7 8.12 -4.97 -7.25
CA ILE A 7 7.12 -5.42 -8.22
C ILE A 7 7.81 -6.28 -9.29
N LYS A 8 7.20 -7.42 -9.59
CA LYS A 8 7.66 -8.37 -10.61
C LYS A 8 6.63 -8.47 -11.75
N PRO A 9 7.09 -8.81 -12.96
CA PRO A 9 6.17 -9.13 -14.04
C PRO A 9 5.25 -10.30 -13.66
N GLY A 10 3.95 -10.11 -13.84
CA GLY A 10 2.90 -11.05 -13.48
C GLY A 10 2.25 -10.81 -12.11
N ASP A 11 2.79 -9.92 -11.27
CA ASP A 11 2.18 -9.60 -9.97
C ASP A 11 0.78 -9.00 -10.19
N LEU A 12 -0.21 -9.52 -9.45
CA LEU A 12 -1.55 -8.93 -9.37
C LEU A 12 -1.54 -7.81 -8.33
N ILE A 13 -2.04 -6.64 -8.72
CA ILE A 13 -1.97 -5.43 -7.91
C ILE A 13 -3.38 -4.90 -7.65
N LEU A 14 -3.80 -4.93 -6.39
CA LEU A 14 -5.00 -4.22 -5.91
C LEU A 14 -4.65 -2.77 -5.64
N GLU A 15 -5.45 -1.85 -6.17
CA GLU A 15 -5.32 -0.43 -5.86
C GLU A 15 -6.53 0.07 -5.08
N SER A 16 -6.28 0.63 -3.89
CA SER A 16 -7.31 1.13 -2.99
C SER A 16 -6.99 2.56 -2.52
N GLY A 17 -8.04 3.34 -2.27
CA GLY A 17 -7.92 4.74 -1.80
C GLY A 17 -7.44 5.73 -2.86
N LEU A 18 -7.54 5.38 -4.15
CA LEU A 18 -7.11 6.24 -5.24
C LEU A 18 -7.88 7.57 -5.21
N GLY A 19 -7.14 8.67 -5.05
CA GLY A 19 -7.66 10.03 -5.10
C GLY A 19 -7.17 10.79 -6.33
N SER A 20 -7.74 11.97 -6.58
CA SER A 20 -7.31 12.85 -7.68
C SER A 20 -5.91 13.45 -7.50
N ASP A 21 -5.35 13.34 -6.31
CA ASP A 21 -4.03 13.78 -5.87
C ASP A 21 -2.95 12.67 -6.00
N ALA A 22 -3.35 11.47 -6.42
CA ALA A 22 -2.43 10.38 -6.67
C ALA A 22 -1.55 10.67 -7.91
N ASP A 23 -0.32 10.16 -7.88
CA ASP A 23 0.65 10.39 -8.95
C ASP A 23 0.47 9.37 -10.09
N ASP A 24 -0.12 9.81 -11.20
CA ASP A 24 -0.36 8.97 -12.38
C ASP A 24 0.91 8.43 -13.02
N ALA A 25 2.04 9.15 -12.92
CA ALA A 25 3.30 8.69 -13.49
C ALA A 25 3.86 7.52 -12.68
N LEU A 26 3.81 7.61 -11.34
CA LEU A 26 4.16 6.52 -10.44
C LEU A 26 3.27 5.30 -10.68
N ARG A 27 1.95 5.49 -10.77
CA ARG A 27 0.99 4.40 -11.05
C ARG A 27 1.32 3.69 -12.36
N LYS A 28 1.49 4.47 -13.44
CA LYS A 28 1.86 3.90 -14.76
C LYS A 28 3.16 3.12 -14.69
N GLU A 29 4.16 3.59 -13.95
CA GLU A 29 5.43 2.88 -13.78
C GLU A 29 5.23 1.53 -13.05
N ILE A 30 4.40 1.50 -12.01
CA ILE A 30 4.11 0.28 -11.23
C ILE A 30 3.38 -0.77 -12.09
N PHE A 31 2.28 -0.39 -12.73
CA PHE A 31 1.49 -1.33 -13.55
C PHE A 31 2.25 -1.76 -14.81
N ALA A 32 3.07 -0.89 -15.40
CA ALA A 32 3.94 -1.28 -16.51
C ALA A 32 5.00 -2.31 -16.09
N ALA A 33 5.53 -2.23 -14.86
CA ALA A 33 6.48 -3.21 -14.34
C ALA A 33 5.80 -4.55 -14.02
N ALA A 34 4.57 -4.52 -13.52
CA ALA A 34 3.77 -5.71 -13.28
C ALA A 34 3.29 -6.37 -14.58
N GLY A 35 3.04 -5.57 -15.63
CA GLY A 35 2.44 -6.06 -16.86
C GLY A 35 0.97 -6.49 -16.69
N SER A 36 0.32 -6.05 -15.61
CA SER A 36 -1.06 -6.33 -15.24
C SER A 36 -1.84 -5.02 -15.08
N GLU A 37 -3.15 -5.08 -15.30
CA GLU A 37 -4.05 -3.95 -15.02
C GLU A 37 -4.38 -3.90 -13.51
N PRO A 38 -4.69 -2.70 -12.97
CA PRO A 38 -5.14 -2.57 -11.59
C PRO A 38 -6.38 -3.42 -11.33
N VAL A 39 -6.30 -4.24 -10.28
CA VAL A 39 -7.45 -4.92 -9.71
C VAL A 39 -8.25 -3.89 -8.92
N GLY A 40 -9.56 -3.81 -9.16
CA GLY A 40 -10.46 -2.94 -8.43
C GLY A 40 -10.83 -3.51 -7.06
N ASP A 41 -11.20 -2.63 -6.13
CA ASP A 41 -11.68 -2.91 -4.77
C ASP A 41 -12.86 -3.90 -4.68
N GLY A 42 -13.65 -4.04 -5.74
CA GLY A 42 -14.74 -5.02 -5.83
C GLY A 42 -14.35 -6.42 -6.33
N ALA A 43 -13.08 -6.66 -6.66
CA ALA A 43 -12.64 -7.95 -7.19
C ALA A 43 -12.38 -8.97 -6.07
N GLN A 44 -12.90 -10.20 -6.21
CA GLN A 44 -12.64 -11.31 -5.27
C GLN A 44 -11.38 -12.09 -5.66
N GLU A 45 -10.34 -11.39 -6.09
CA GLU A 45 -9.09 -12.01 -6.53
C GLU A 45 -8.01 -11.87 -5.46
N VAL A 46 -7.21 -12.93 -5.31
CA VAL A 46 -6.03 -12.90 -4.44
C VAL A 46 -4.92 -12.15 -5.17
N VAL A 47 -4.33 -11.16 -4.52
CA VAL A 47 -3.32 -10.27 -5.10
C VAL A 47 -1.96 -10.42 -4.41
N ASP A 48 -0.89 -10.22 -5.18
CA ASP A 48 0.48 -10.25 -4.67
C ASP A 48 0.85 -8.94 -3.97
N VAL A 49 0.28 -7.82 -4.43
CA VAL A 49 0.59 -6.48 -3.96
C VAL A 49 -0.70 -5.68 -3.76
N VAL A 50 -0.80 -4.98 -2.63
CA VAL A 50 -1.83 -3.97 -2.42
C VAL A 50 -1.17 -2.60 -2.39
N LEU A 51 -1.60 -1.69 -3.26
CA LEU A 51 -1.27 -0.27 -3.21
C LEU A 51 -2.40 0.44 -2.44
N LEU A 52 -2.10 0.86 -1.21
CA LEU A 52 -3.03 1.56 -0.35
C LEU A 52 -2.67 3.04 -0.32
N TRP A 53 -3.45 3.88 -1.00
CA TRP A 53 -3.33 5.33 -0.93
C TRP A 53 -4.15 5.85 0.23
N TRP A 54 -3.51 6.58 1.15
CA TRP A 54 -4.15 6.97 2.39
C TRP A 54 -3.82 8.40 2.80
N ARG A 55 -4.85 9.13 3.22
CA ARG A 55 -4.77 10.46 3.82
C ARG A 55 -5.34 10.41 5.24
N GLU A 56 -4.91 11.33 6.08
CA GLU A 56 -5.37 11.44 7.47
C GLU A 56 -6.90 11.45 7.60
N ASP A 57 -7.58 12.11 6.66
CA ASP A 57 -9.05 12.25 6.66
C ASP A 57 -9.81 11.10 5.96
N ASP A 58 -9.11 10.07 5.46
CA ASP A 58 -9.72 8.97 4.69
C ASP A 58 -10.53 7.99 5.57
N GLY A 59 -10.40 8.07 6.90
CA GLY A 59 -11.18 7.28 7.86
C GLY A 59 -10.29 6.52 8.84
N ASP A 60 -10.56 5.22 9.03
CA ASP A 60 -9.79 4.35 9.92
C ASP A 60 -8.72 3.55 9.13
N LEU A 61 -7.46 3.87 9.39
CA LEU A 61 -6.32 3.23 8.74
C LEU A 61 -6.20 1.74 9.11
N ILE A 62 -6.61 1.36 10.32
CA ILE A 62 -6.56 -0.03 10.78
C ILE A 62 -7.51 -0.87 9.93
N ASP A 63 -8.74 -0.40 9.75
CA ASP A 63 -9.74 -1.10 8.93
C ASP A 63 -9.25 -1.25 7.49
N ALA A 64 -8.71 -0.19 6.89
CA ALA A 64 -8.16 -0.25 5.53
C ALA A 64 -6.97 -1.23 5.40
N MET A 65 -6.12 -1.33 6.43
CA MET A 65 -5.04 -2.32 6.47
C MET A 65 -5.57 -3.75 6.62
N VAL A 66 -6.60 -3.96 7.46
CA VAL A 66 -7.24 -5.26 7.64
C VAL A 66 -7.96 -5.70 6.37
N ASP A 67 -8.68 -4.79 5.70
CA ASP A 67 -9.33 -5.03 4.42
C ASP A 67 -8.31 -5.41 3.34
N SER A 68 -7.16 -4.71 3.30
CA SER A 68 -6.06 -5.04 2.39
C SER A 68 -5.55 -6.48 2.59
N LEU A 69 -5.50 -6.95 3.85
CA LEU A 69 -5.08 -8.32 4.17
C LEU A 69 -6.07 -9.40 3.71
N THR A 70 -7.33 -9.05 3.42
CA THR A 70 -8.33 -10.04 2.97
C THR A 70 -8.08 -10.53 1.55
N PHE A 71 -7.53 -9.67 0.70
CA PHE A 71 -7.19 -9.97 -0.69
C PHE A 71 -5.73 -10.42 -0.86
N LEU A 72 -4.88 -10.15 0.14
CA LEU A 72 -3.45 -10.36 0.01
C LEU A 72 -3.04 -11.83 0.08
N ASP A 73 -2.19 -12.26 -0.84
CA ASP A 73 -1.54 -13.57 -0.77
C ASP A 73 -0.70 -13.73 0.50
N ALA A 74 -0.44 -14.97 0.92
CA ALA A 74 0.37 -15.30 2.09
C ALA A 74 1.80 -14.73 2.04
N HIS A 75 2.34 -14.46 0.85
CA HIS A 75 3.64 -13.83 0.63
C HIS A 75 3.54 -12.39 0.11
N GLY A 76 2.33 -11.84 0.04
CA GLY A 76 2.10 -10.52 -0.50
C GLY A 76 2.63 -9.39 0.38
N VAL A 77 2.63 -8.20 -0.20
CA VAL A 77 3.06 -6.96 0.45
C VAL A 77 2.00 -5.87 0.30
N VAL A 78 1.79 -5.10 1.37
CA VAL A 78 1.03 -3.86 1.31
C VAL A 78 2.00 -2.69 1.22
N TRP A 79 1.83 -1.85 0.20
CA TRP A 79 2.51 -0.57 0.06
C TRP A 79 1.54 0.55 0.42
N LEU A 80 1.72 1.11 1.61
CA LEU A 80 0.98 2.27 2.08
C LEU A 80 1.64 3.54 1.53
N PHE A 81 0.90 4.31 0.76
CA PHE A 81 1.27 5.63 0.28
C PHE A 81 0.58 6.68 1.14
N THR A 82 1.37 7.58 1.74
CA THR A 82 0.84 8.74 2.48
C THR A 82 1.45 10.04 1.97
N PRO A 83 0.71 11.17 2.03
CA PRO A 83 1.26 12.48 1.72
C PRO A 83 2.47 12.78 2.60
N LYS A 84 3.48 13.43 2.03
CA LYS A 84 4.68 13.85 2.78
C LYS A 84 4.36 14.91 3.83
N VAL A 85 5.23 14.99 4.83
CA VAL A 85 5.19 16.04 5.87
C VAL A 85 5.01 17.41 5.25
N GLY A 86 4.04 18.18 5.75
CA GLY A 86 3.68 19.51 5.24
C GLY A 86 2.71 19.52 4.06
N ARG A 87 2.21 18.36 3.62
CA ARG A 87 1.07 18.25 2.70
C ARG A 87 -0.22 17.96 3.46
N ALA A 88 -1.35 18.37 2.89
CA ALA A 88 -2.66 18.03 3.42
C ALA A 88 -2.86 16.52 3.41
N GLY A 89 -3.51 15.99 4.45
CA GLY A 89 -3.69 14.55 4.63
C GLY A 89 -2.43 13.78 5.04
N HIS A 90 -1.37 14.47 5.47
CA HIS A 90 -0.18 13.80 6.00
C HIS A 90 -0.54 12.95 7.21
N VAL A 91 -0.05 11.71 7.25
CA VAL A 91 -0.22 10.82 8.39
C VAL A 91 1.11 10.67 9.11
N GLU A 92 1.08 10.88 10.42
CA GLU A 92 2.26 10.78 11.27
C GLU A 92 2.84 9.36 11.25
N PRO A 93 4.17 9.20 11.17
CA PRO A 93 4.80 7.88 11.16
C PRO A 93 4.46 7.01 12.38
N SER A 94 4.23 7.61 13.55
CA SER A 94 3.80 6.91 14.76
C SER A 94 2.43 6.26 14.57
N ASP A 95 1.48 6.99 13.98
CA ASP A 95 0.10 6.53 13.80
C ASP A 95 0.06 5.38 12.80
N ILE A 96 0.88 5.45 11.74
CA ILE A 96 1.10 4.35 10.80
C ILE A 96 1.65 3.12 11.53
N GLN A 97 2.64 3.30 12.40
CA GLN A 97 3.27 2.20 13.13
C GLN A 97 2.30 1.53 14.11
N GLU A 98 1.53 2.32 14.86
CA GLU A 98 0.53 1.83 15.81
C GLU A 98 -0.63 1.12 15.09
N SER A 99 -1.11 1.71 13.99
CA SER A 99 -2.16 1.12 13.16
C SER A 99 -1.70 -0.20 12.54
N ALA A 100 -0.48 -0.24 11.99
CA ALA A 100 0.08 -1.46 11.43
C ALA A 100 0.17 -2.58 12.47
N GLN A 101 0.68 -2.29 13.67
CA GLN A 101 0.75 -3.28 14.75
C GLN A 101 -0.63 -3.81 15.12
N THR A 102 -1.62 -2.93 15.21
CA THR A 102 -3.00 -3.30 15.55
C THR A 102 -3.64 -4.15 14.45
N ALA A 103 -3.39 -3.84 13.18
CA ALA A 103 -3.81 -4.64 12.03
C ALA A 103 -3.03 -5.96 11.85
N GLY A 104 -2.06 -6.27 12.73
CA GLY A 104 -1.23 -7.47 12.63
C GLY A 104 -0.17 -7.40 11.53
N LEU A 105 0.19 -6.19 11.10
CA LEU A 105 1.26 -5.90 10.14
C LEU A 105 2.51 -5.36 10.86
N ALA A 106 3.64 -5.46 10.18
CA ALA A 106 4.88 -4.80 10.58
C ALA A 106 5.36 -3.86 9.48
N GLN A 107 5.73 -2.64 9.87
CA GLN A 107 6.44 -1.71 9.01
C GLN A 107 7.88 -2.17 8.81
N THR A 108 8.34 -2.22 7.56
CA THR A 108 9.67 -2.74 7.22
C THR A 108 10.60 -1.71 6.59
N SER A 109 10.07 -0.80 5.78
CA SER A 109 10.85 0.27 5.15
C SER A 109 9.96 1.40 4.68
N THR A 110 10.45 2.63 4.76
CA THR A 110 9.78 3.80 4.20
C THR A 110 10.74 4.61 3.34
N PHE A 111 10.27 5.12 2.20
CA PHE A 111 11.04 6.00 1.32
C PHE A 111 10.13 6.97 0.55
N ALA A 112 10.70 8.03 0.00
CA ALA A 112 9.97 8.96 -0.88
C ALA A 112 9.64 8.29 -2.22
N ALA A 113 8.35 8.10 -2.51
CA ALA A 113 7.87 7.42 -3.72
C ALA A 113 7.80 8.35 -4.94
N CYS A 114 7.35 9.58 -4.73
CA CYS A 114 7.36 10.64 -5.74
C CYS A 114 7.59 12.00 -5.07
N ALA A 115 7.25 13.11 -5.76
CA ALA A 115 7.38 14.45 -5.19
C ALA A 115 6.57 14.62 -3.91
N ASP A 116 5.36 14.06 -3.89
CA ASP A 116 4.33 14.40 -2.89
C ASP A 116 4.00 13.25 -1.94
N TRP A 117 4.38 12.03 -2.30
CA TRP A 117 4.03 10.81 -1.57
C TRP A 117 5.25 10.07 -1.02
N SER A 118 5.07 9.47 0.16
CA SER A 118 5.98 8.50 0.78
C SER A 118 5.38 7.10 0.65
N ALA A 119 6.20 6.10 0.35
CA ALA A 119 5.81 4.70 0.35
C ALA A 119 6.35 4.01 1.60
N THR A 120 5.47 3.30 2.30
CA THR A 120 5.77 2.51 3.48
C THR A 120 5.40 1.06 3.23
N LYS A 121 6.37 0.17 3.41
CA LYS A 121 6.20 -1.27 3.23
C LYS A 121 5.66 -1.91 4.50
N LEU A 122 4.49 -2.53 4.40
CA LEU A 122 3.85 -3.29 5.47
C LEU A 122 3.78 -4.77 5.08
N THR A 123 4.17 -5.65 6.00
CA THR A 123 4.13 -7.10 5.78
C THR A 123 3.63 -7.81 7.01
N ALA A 124 2.88 -8.89 6.83
CA ALA A 124 2.52 -9.78 7.93
C ALA A 124 3.80 -10.37 8.58
N PRO A 125 3.90 -10.43 9.92
CA PRO A 125 5.00 -11.09 10.60
C PRO A 125 5.07 -12.57 10.20
N LYS A 126 6.29 -13.09 9.96
CA LYS A 126 6.57 -14.48 9.54
C LYS A 126 6.16 -15.58 10.54
N GLY A 127 5.32 -15.29 11.55
CA GLY A 127 5.01 -16.22 12.65
C GLY A 127 3.54 -16.31 13.08
N GLY A 128 2.60 -15.72 12.35
CA GLY A 128 1.24 -15.48 12.86
C GLY A 128 0.09 -16.04 12.04
N ARG A 129 0.20 -17.24 11.48
CA ARG A 129 -1.00 -18.01 11.07
C ARG A 129 -0.84 -19.43 11.57
N ARG A 130 -1.40 -19.69 12.75
CA ARG A 130 -1.68 -21.02 13.29
C ARG A 130 -3.17 -21.09 13.56
#